data_AF-A0A537VC90-F1
#
_entry.id   AF-A0A537VC90-F1
#
_cell.length_a   1.000
_cell.length_b   1.000
_cell.length_c   1.000
_cell.angle_alpha   90.00
_cell.angle_beta   90.00
_cell.angle_gamma   90.00
#
_symmetry.space_group_name_H-M   'P 1'
#
loop_
_entity.id
_entity.type
_entity.pdbx_description
1 polymer ?
#
loop_
_entity_poly.entity_id
_entity_poly.type
_entity_poly.pdbx_seq_one_letter_code
_entity_poly.pdbx_strand_id
1 'polypeptide(L)'
;MFDRAAETMARDELEALQLHRLKQTIARAYAKVPPFRRKLDAAGVRPDDLKTLADIARFPFTVKADLRDNFPFGLFAVPREELLRLHASSGTTGKPTVVGYTRADLELWSDLMARSLASM
;
A
#
# COMPACT_ATOMS: atom_id res chain seq x y z
N MET A 1 17.19 -9.76 11.17
CA MET A 1 18.09 -9.00 12.06
C MET A 1 17.21 -8.14 12.95
N PHE A 2 17.37 -8.19 14.26
CA PHE A 2 16.48 -7.46 15.17
C PHE A 2 16.70 -5.95 15.06
N ASP A 3 15.66 -5.22 14.62
CA ASP A 3 15.62 -3.76 14.67
C ASP A 3 15.00 -3.33 16.00
N ARG A 4 15.85 -3.12 17.01
CA ARG A 4 15.39 -2.75 18.35
C ARG A 4 14.53 -1.49 18.35
N ALA A 5 14.88 -0.48 17.56
CA ALA A 5 14.15 0.78 17.57
C ALA A 5 12.73 0.62 17.01
N ALA A 6 12.57 -0.16 15.93
CA ALA A 6 11.25 -0.42 15.35
C ALA A 6 10.45 -1.47 16.12
N GLU A 7 11.10 -2.54 16.60
CA GLU A 7 10.44 -3.72 17.17
C GLU A 7 10.16 -3.59 18.68
N THR A 8 10.74 -2.60 19.36
CA THR A 8 10.43 -2.28 20.76
C THR A 8 9.84 -0.87 20.95
N MET A 9 9.34 -0.26 19.88
CA MET A 9 8.72 1.05 19.91
C MET A 9 7.54 1.07 20.90
N ALA A 10 7.40 2.16 21.67
CA ALA A 10 6.26 2.31 22.57
C ALA A 10 4.94 2.38 21.77
N ARG A 11 3.82 1.96 22.37
CA ARG A 11 2.55 1.82 21.65
C ARG A 11 2.08 3.15 21.07
N ASP A 12 2.17 4.22 21.83
CA ASP A 12 1.81 5.58 21.45
C ASP A 12 2.69 6.11 20.31
N GLU A 13 4.01 5.89 20.39
CA GLU A 13 4.95 6.24 19.32
C GLU A 13 4.63 5.46 18.02
N LEU A 14 4.32 4.18 18.14
CA LEU A 14 3.96 3.32 17.01
C LEU A 14 2.65 3.78 16.36
N GLU A 15 1.63 4.09 17.15
CA GLU A 15 0.34 4.58 16.64
C GLU A 15 0.50 5.93 15.94
N ALA A 16 1.33 6.84 16.47
CA ALA A 16 1.65 8.10 15.82
C ALA A 16 2.35 7.90 14.47
N LEU A 17 3.33 6.99 14.41
CA LEU A 17 4.03 6.63 13.17
C LEU A 17 3.08 6.01 12.14
N GLN A 18 2.22 5.08 12.58
CA GLN A 18 1.22 4.43 11.72
C GLN A 18 0.25 5.46 11.14
N LEU A 19 -0.28 6.36 11.96
CA LEU A 19 -1.19 7.39 11.51
C LEU A 19 -0.53 8.34 10.50
N HIS A 20 0.71 8.75 10.76
CA HIS A 20 1.47 9.59 9.84
C HIS A 20 1.66 8.92 8.48
N ARG A 21 2.13 7.67 8.47
CA ARG A 21 2.36 6.90 7.23
C ARG A 21 1.06 6.58 6.50
N LEU A 22 -0.01 6.25 7.23
CA LEU A 22 -1.32 5.97 6.63
C LEU A 22 -1.90 7.20 5.92
N LYS A 23 -1.79 8.39 6.53
CA LYS A 23 -2.17 9.66 5.88
C LYS A 23 -1.41 9.86 4.57
N GLN A 24 -0.09 9.65 4.57
CA GLN A 24 0.74 9.76 3.36
C GLN A 24 0.33 8.75 2.28
N THR A 25 0.07 7.50 2.66
CA THR A 25 -0.34 6.44 1.72
C THR A 25 -1.68 6.77 1.06
N ILE A 26 -2.69 7.17 1.83
CA ILE A 26 -4.01 7.52 1.29
C ILE A 26 -3.92 8.77 0.41
N ALA A 27 -3.20 9.80 0.85
CA ALA A 27 -3.00 11.03 0.07
C ALA A 27 -2.31 10.74 -1.26
N ARG A 28 -1.26 9.91 -1.26
CA ARG A 28 -0.55 9.49 -2.47
C ARG A 28 -1.46 8.70 -3.41
N ALA A 29 -2.20 7.72 -2.89
CA ALA A 29 -3.14 6.92 -3.69
C ALA A 29 -4.20 7.81 -4.35
N TYR A 30 -4.81 8.71 -3.59
CA TYR A 30 -5.81 9.66 -4.11
C TYR A 30 -5.22 10.61 -5.16
N ALA A 31 -4.00 11.12 -4.93
CA ALA A 31 -3.34 12.07 -5.83
C ALA A 31 -2.83 11.41 -7.12
N LYS A 32 -2.35 10.16 -7.07
CA LYS A 32 -1.61 9.55 -8.18
C LYS A 32 -2.36 8.44 -8.92
N VAL A 33 -3.40 7.86 -8.32
CA VAL A 33 -4.09 6.69 -8.91
C VAL A 33 -5.56 7.03 -9.20
N PRO A 34 -5.92 7.37 -10.45
CA PRO A 34 -7.28 7.79 -10.80
C PRO A 34 -8.38 6.80 -10.37
N PRO A 35 -8.21 5.47 -10.48
CA PRO A 35 -9.19 4.51 -9.94
C PRO A 35 -9.43 4.65 -8.43
N PHE A 36 -8.37 4.85 -7.63
CA PHE A 36 -8.52 5.07 -6.19
C PHE A 36 -9.21 6.40 -5.89
N ARG A 37 -8.85 7.47 -6.60
CA ARG A 37 -9.53 8.75 -6.47
C ARG A 37 -11.04 8.63 -6.68
N ARG A 38 -11.45 8.03 -7.80
CA ARG A 38 -12.87 7.81 -8.11
C ARG A 38 -13.59 6.97 -7.06
N LYS A 39 -12.90 5.96 -6.51
CA LYS A 39 -13.47 5.09 -5.48
C LYS A 39 -13.67 5.82 -4.15
N LEU A 40 -12.71 6.64 -3.75
CA LEU A 40 -12.82 7.50 -2.56
C LEU A 40 -13.88 8.59 -2.76
N ASP A 41 -13.93 9.23 -3.93
CA ASP A 41 -14.98 10.19 -4.31
C ASP A 41 -16.38 9.59 -4.19
N ALA A 42 -16.58 8.39 -4.75
CA ALA A 42 -17.87 7.70 -4.73
C ALA A 42 -18.29 7.26 -3.31
N ALA A 43 -17.34 7.00 -2.43
CA ALA A 43 -17.59 6.70 -1.03
C ALA A 43 -17.78 7.96 -0.16
N GLY A 44 -17.66 9.17 -0.75
CA GLY A 44 -17.84 10.43 -0.03
C GLY A 44 -16.72 10.74 0.97
N VAL A 45 -15.53 10.17 0.78
CA VAL A 45 -14.37 10.38 1.68
C VAL A 45 -13.21 11.07 0.96
N ARG A 46 -12.43 11.83 1.72
CA ARG A 46 -11.22 12.54 1.31
C ARG A 46 -10.05 12.06 2.17
N PRO A 47 -8.79 12.16 1.70
CA PRO A 47 -7.62 11.82 2.52
C PRO A 47 -7.60 12.55 3.87
N ASP A 48 -8.07 13.80 3.90
CA ASP A 48 -8.12 14.61 5.11
C ASP A 48 -9.13 14.11 6.14
N ASP A 49 -10.06 13.21 5.78
CA ASP A 49 -11.00 12.62 6.72
C ASP A 49 -10.35 11.62 7.69
N LEU A 50 -9.13 11.15 7.39
CA LEU A 50 -8.36 10.28 8.29
C LEU A 50 -7.70 11.13 9.39
N LYS A 51 -8.39 11.32 10.52
CA LYS A 51 -7.85 12.08 11.67
C LYS A 51 -7.19 11.17 12.70
N THR A 52 -7.71 9.97 12.87
CA THR A 52 -7.28 8.92 13.79
C THR A 52 -7.10 7.60 13.06
N LEU A 53 -6.49 6.60 13.70
CA LEU A 53 -6.38 5.27 13.11
C LEU A 53 -7.76 4.60 12.90
N ALA A 54 -8.73 4.87 13.77
CA ALA A 54 -10.08 4.32 13.68
C ALA A 54 -10.85 4.81 12.44
N ASP A 55 -10.54 6.00 11.92
CA ASP A 55 -11.19 6.57 10.74
C ASP A 55 -10.98 5.74 9.46
N ILE A 56 -9.99 4.82 9.44
CA ILE A 56 -9.75 3.93 8.30
C ILE A 56 -10.99 3.09 7.93
N ALA A 57 -11.86 2.80 8.91
CA ALA A 57 -13.10 2.05 8.69
C ALA A 57 -14.10 2.78 7.77
N ARG A 58 -13.94 4.09 7.56
CA ARG A 58 -14.77 4.89 6.64
C ARG A 58 -14.31 4.76 5.18
N PHE A 59 -13.09 4.29 4.93
CA PHE A 59 -12.54 4.18 3.59
C PHE A 59 -12.98 2.87 2.92
N PRO A 60 -13.28 2.89 1.61
CA PRO A 60 -13.78 1.71 0.92
C PRO A 60 -12.69 0.64 0.77
N PHE A 61 -13.09 -0.63 0.84
CA PHE A 61 -12.20 -1.75 0.61
C PHE A 61 -11.69 -1.80 -0.84
N THR A 62 -10.44 -2.24 -1.01
CA THR A 62 -9.93 -2.69 -2.31
C THR A 62 -10.18 -4.18 -2.44
N VAL A 63 -10.78 -4.61 -3.54
CA VAL A 63 -11.13 -6.00 -3.82
C VAL A 63 -10.46 -6.46 -5.10
N LYS A 64 -10.39 -7.78 -5.32
CA LYS A 64 -9.70 -8.37 -6.47
C LYS A 64 -10.19 -7.87 -7.83
N ALA A 65 -11.49 -7.53 -7.93
CA ALA A 65 -12.07 -6.94 -9.13
C ALA A 65 -11.39 -5.60 -9.50
N ASP A 66 -11.07 -4.74 -8.52
CA ASP A 66 -10.40 -3.46 -8.79
C ASP A 66 -9.06 -3.68 -9.50
N LEU A 67 -8.29 -4.69 -9.08
CA LEU A 67 -6.98 -5.00 -9.68
C LEU A 67 -7.13 -5.56 -11.09
N ARG A 68 -8.16 -6.39 -11.32
CA ARG A 68 -8.45 -7.00 -12.62
C ARG A 68 -8.93 -5.96 -13.64
N ASP A 69 -9.78 -5.03 -13.21
CA ASP A 69 -10.40 -4.02 -14.08
C ASP A 69 -9.41 -2.91 -14.47
N ASN A 70 -8.30 -2.79 -13.74
CA ASN A 70 -7.21 -1.84 -14.00
C ASN A 70 -5.93 -2.52 -14.52
N PHE A 71 -6.03 -3.76 -15.02
CA PHE A 71 -4.92 -4.48 -15.63
C PHE A 71 -4.38 -3.75 -16.87
N PRO A 72 -3.06 -3.79 -17.15
CA PRO A 72 -2.01 -4.38 -16.31
C PRO A 72 -1.43 -3.42 -15.28
N PHE A 73 -1.50 -2.11 -15.50
CA PHE A 73 -0.70 -1.11 -14.77
C PHE A 73 -1.51 0.06 -14.20
N GLY A 74 -2.84 0.03 -14.32
CA GLY A 74 -3.74 1.15 -13.99
C GLY A 74 -3.80 1.53 -12.50
N LEU A 75 -3.17 0.74 -11.63
CA LEU A 75 -3.06 1.01 -10.19
C LEU A 75 -1.67 1.47 -9.76
N PHE A 76 -0.72 1.64 -10.67
CA PHE A 76 0.60 2.15 -10.31
C PHE A 76 0.54 3.63 -9.94
N ALA A 77 1.19 3.98 -8.83
CA ALA A 77 1.26 5.35 -8.32
C ALA A 77 2.52 6.11 -8.78
N VAL A 78 3.30 5.50 -9.69
CA VAL A 78 4.51 6.04 -10.30
C VAL A 78 4.54 5.65 -11.80
N PRO A 79 5.26 6.40 -12.64
CA PRO A 79 5.59 6.01 -14.01
C PRO A 79 6.27 4.64 -14.07
N ARG A 80 6.13 3.94 -15.21
CA ARG A 80 6.63 2.58 -15.38
C ARG A 80 8.16 2.50 -15.35
N GLU A 81 8.81 3.58 -15.72
CA GLU A 81 10.27 3.74 -15.76
C GLU A 81 10.90 3.71 -14.36
N GLU A 82 10.12 4.02 -13.32
CA GLU A 82 10.54 3.93 -11.92
C GLU A 82 10.41 2.51 -11.34
N LEU A 83 9.78 1.58 -12.08
CA LEU A 83 9.56 0.20 -11.63
C LEU A 83 10.73 -0.70 -12.05
N LEU A 84 11.34 -1.36 -11.06
CA LEU A 84 12.45 -2.30 -11.28
C LEU A 84 11.99 -3.76 -11.33
N ARG A 85 10.77 -4.05 -10.86
CA ARG A 85 10.23 -5.42 -10.83
C ARG A 85 8.73 -5.41 -11.08
N LEU A 86 8.29 -6.37 -11.88
CA LEU A 86 6.89 -6.77 -11.97
C LEU A 86 6.76 -8.21 -11.50
N HIS A 87 5.73 -8.48 -10.69
CA HIS A 87 5.29 -9.84 -10.38
C HIS A 87 3.82 -9.99 -10.78
N ALA A 88 3.43 -11.22 -11.09
CA ALA A 88 2.06 -11.55 -11.41
C ALA A 88 1.62 -12.77 -10.59
N SER A 89 0.42 -12.71 -10.04
CA SER A 89 -0.20 -13.91 -9.44
C SER A 89 -0.53 -14.92 -10.53
N SER A 90 -0.62 -16.21 -10.18
CA SER A 90 -0.96 -17.30 -11.11
C SER A 90 -2.34 -17.19 -11.80
N GLY A 91 -3.20 -16.26 -11.39
CA GLY A 91 -4.40 -15.91 -12.17
C GLY A 91 -5.43 -17.02 -12.28
N THR A 92 -5.66 -17.81 -11.22
CA THR A 92 -6.59 -18.97 -11.23
C THR A 92 -8.04 -18.67 -11.64
N THR A 93 -8.41 -17.40 -11.76
CA THR A 93 -9.77 -16.90 -12.06
C THR A 93 -9.81 -15.98 -13.28
N GLY A 94 -8.78 -16.02 -14.14
CA GLY A 94 -8.70 -15.24 -15.39
C GLY A 94 -7.44 -14.37 -15.47
N LYS A 95 -7.60 -13.08 -15.80
CA LYS A 95 -6.47 -12.14 -15.96
C LYS A 95 -5.62 -12.10 -14.67
N PRO A 96 -4.30 -12.35 -14.77
CA PRO A 96 -3.39 -12.23 -13.63
C PRO A 96 -3.45 -10.87 -12.97
N THR A 97 -3.35 -10.83 -11.65
CA THR A 97 -3.07 -9.58 -10.93
C THR A 97 -1.59 -9.26 -11.05
N VAL A 98 -1.27 -8.08 -11.58
CA VAL A 98 0.10 -7.57 -11.73
C VAL A 98 0.38 -6.56 -10.62
N VAL A 99 1.56 -6.70 -10.00
CA VAL A 99 2.09 -5.76 -9.01
C VAL A 99 3.48 -5.29 -9.45
N GLY A 100 3.80 -4.04 -9.14
CA GLY A 100 5.08 -3.42 -9.50
C GLY A 100 5.80 -2.87 -8.28
N TYR A 101 7.12 -2.90 -8.32
CA TYR A 101 7.97 -2.45 -7.21
C TYR A 101 9.06 -1.50 -7.72
N THR A 102 9.18 -0.36 -7.05
CA THR A 102 10.32 0.55 -7.19
C THR A 102 11.56 -0.02 -6.48
N ARG A 103 12.71 0.65 -6.63
CA ARG A 103 13.91 0.32 -5.86
C ARG A 103 13.65 0.32 -4.34
N ALA A 104 13.02 1.39 -3.84
CA ALA A 104 12.73 1.55 -2.42
C ALA A 104 11.79 0.47 -1.89
N ASP A 105 10.80 0.04 -2.69
CA ASP A 105 9.90 -1.05 -2.31
C ASP A 105 10.65 -2.39 -2.18
N LEU A 106 11.60 -2.66 -3.08
CA LEU A 106 12.42 -3.87 -3.03
C LEU A 106 13.40 -3.87 -1.85
N GLU A 107 13.98 -2.72 -1.52
CA GLU A 107 14.85 -2.55 -0.35
C GLU A 107 14.06 -2.78 0.94
N LEU A 108 12.89 -2.16 1.07
CA LEU A 108 12.00 -2.35 2.22
C LEU A 108 11.55 -3.82 2.34
N TRP A 109 11.15 -4.44 1.23
CA TRP A 109 10.72 -5.83 1.25
C TRP A 109 11.86 -6.78 1.64
N SER A 110 13.07 -6.54 1.14
CA SER A 110 14.25 -7.36 1.47
C SER A 110 14.61 -7.26 2.94
N ASP A 111 14.59 -6.05 3.53
CA ASP A 111 14.80 -5.87 4.97
C ASP A 111 13.74 -6.62 5.78
N LEU A 112 12.46 -6.41 5.48
CA LEU A 112 11.34 -7.08 6.17
C LEU A 112 11.49 -8.61 6.12
N MET A 113 11.81 -9.19 4.97
CA MET A 113 12.02 -10.62 4.85
C MET A 113 13.23 -11.11 5.66
N ALA A 114 14.34 -10.36 5.70
CA ALA A 114 15.50 -10.70 6.52
C ALA A 114 15.18 -10.69 8.03
N ARG A 115 14.24 -9.86 8.48
CA ARG A 115 13.76 -9.84 9.87
C ARG A 115 12.82 -11.00 10.17
N SER A 116 11.87 -11.28 9.29
CA SER A 116 10.96 -12.43 9.42
C SER A 116 11.69 -13.78 9.40
N LEU A 117 12.67 -13.96 8.52
CA LEU A 117 13.42 -15.21 8.44
C LEU A 117 14.35 -15.45 9.65
N ALA A 118 14.89 -14.38 10.24
CA ALA A 118 15.79 -14.47 11.40
C ALA A 118 15.07 -14.62 12.74
N SER A 119 13.74 -14.48 12.76
CA SER A 119 12.89 -14.65 13.95
C SER A 119 12.12 -15.98 13.96
N MET A 120 12.29 -16.80 12.92
CA MET A 120 11.81 -18.19 12.87
C MET A 120 12.75 -19.15 13.62
#